data_AF-A0A969F843-F1
#
_entry.id   AF-A0A969F843-F1
#
_cell.length_a   1.000
_cell.length_b   1.000
_cell.length_c   1.000
_cell.angle_alpha   90.00
_cell.angle_beta   90.00
_cell.angle_gamma   90.00
#
_symmetry.space_group_name_H-M   'P 1'
#
loop_
_entity.id
_entity.type
_entity.pdbx_description
1 polymer ?
#
loop_
_entity_poly.entity_id
_entity_poly.type
_entity_poly.pdbx_seq_one_letter_code
_entity_poly.pdbx_strand_id
1 'polypeptide(L)'
;RLMQHAADNQILLDTAVSTQLSAAFHLTDLGWIQVKGKADPIHIHTVTAYQPPERQIRHIERLFGRNDELEVISKQLSVISSPKASPITDYRSPITDHRLPITGSITVIIGEVGQGKTLLLDSIRAATEAAWQSTPDGGIWASGISLAYGNTFTGYLFIELLRDLLNLPPAATPEQTSHRLRDFCQELFGAARLDSTYPYLAKFMNLPLPTDIATRLDGLSGESLRWQLFELIPDLLRQLCKQLPVALVLDDLQWADPTSLQLVERLAPLTAEMPLLLLLALRPDTETRAWTVVQSWNTSTLPVDPSHTGATDR
;
A
#
# COMPACT_ATOMS: atom_id res chain seq x y z
N ARG A 1 13.30 13.83 -33.23
CA ARG A 1 12.91 12.91 -32.12
C ARG A 1 11.69 13.50 -31.43
N LEU A 2 10.74 12.69 -30.95
CA LEU A 2 9.49 13.17 -30.33
C LEU A 2 9.75 14.22 -29.22
N MET A 3 10.82 14.01 -28.44
CA MET A 3 11.29 14.92 -27.39
C MET A 3 11.60 16.36 -27.85
N GLN A 4 11.87 16.60 -29.14
CA GLN A 4 12.16 17.95 -29.66
C GLN A 4 10.90 18.80 -29.84
N HIS A 5 9.72 18.20 -29.72
CA HIS A 5 8.42 18.86 -29.86
C HIS A 5 7.67 19.03 -28.54
N ALA A 6 8.23 18.52 -27.43
CA ALA A 6 7.65 18.68 -26.10
C ALA A 6 8.00 20.06 -25.53
N ALA A 7 7.02 20.75 -24.95
CA ALA A 7 7.27 21.90 -24.10
C ALA A 7 7.93 21.49 -22.76
N ASP A 8 8.46 22.46 -22.01
CA ASP A 8 9.00 22.20 -20.67
C ASP A 8 7.94 21.52 -19.77
N ASN A 9 8.34 20.44 -19.09
CA ASN A 9 7.49 19.57 -18.27
C ASN A 9 6.34 18.85 -19.02
N GLN A 10 6.39 18.79 -20.35
CA GLN A 10 5.39 18.07 -21.14
C GLN A 10 5.84 16.66 -21.51
N ILE A 11 5.01 15.67 -21.21
CA ILE A 11 5.20 14.28 -21.68
C ILE A 11 4.36 14.08 -22.94
N LEU A 12 5.02 13.69 -24.04
CA LEU A 12 4.36 13.35 -25.31
C LEU A 12 4.36 11.83 -25.50
N LEU A 13 3.19 11.29 -25.83
CA LEU A 13 2.94 9.87 -26.08
C LEU A 13 2.49 9.69 -27.52
N ASP A 14 2.88 8.59 -28.16
CA ASP A 14 2.26 8.17 -29.43
C ASP A 14 0.95 7.41 -29.18
N THR A 15 0.20 7.10 -30.24
CA THR A 15 -1.09 6.38 -30.13
C THR A 15 -0.98 4.99 -29.49
N ALA A 16 0.14 4.29 -29.69
CA ALA A 16 0.31 2.94 -29.15
C ALA A 16 0.43 3.00 -27.62
N VAL A 17 1.24 3.94 -27.12
CA VAL A 17 1.42 4.16 -25.68
C VAL A 17 0.21 4.85 -25.06
N SER A 18 -0.45 5.78 -25.77
CA SER A 18 -1.65 6.46 -25.26
C SER A 18 -2.80 5.46 -25.03
N THR A 19 -2.98 4.50 -25.93
CA THR A 19 -4.02 3.46 -25.79
C THR A 19 -3.79 2.64 -24.53
N GLN A 20 -2.53 2.27 -24.24
CA GLN A 20 -2.16 1.49 -23.05
C GLN A 20 -2.29 2.28 -21.74
N LEU A 21 -2.04 3.59 -21.76
CA LEU A 21 -2.04 4.44 -20.57
C LEU A 21 -3.38 5.14 -20.31
N SER A 22 -4.34 5.08 -21.24
CA SER A 22 -5.64 5.75 -21.15
C SER A 22 -6.46 5.40 -19.90
N ALA A 23 -6.23 4.22 -19.31
CA ALA A 23 -6.93 3.76 -18.11
C ALA A 23 -6.37 4.35 -16.79
N ALA A 24 -5.13 4.88 -16.81
CA ALA A 24 -4.43 5.36 -15.62
C ALA A 24 -4.07 6.86 -15.69
N PHE A 25 -4.32 7.52 -16.82
CA PHE A 25 -3.95 8.91 -17.03
C PHE A 25 -5.00 9.62 -17.88
N HIS A 26 -5.28 10.88 -17.52
CA HIS A 26 -5.98 11.78 -18.42
C HIS A 26 -5.03 12.20 -19.55
N LEU A 27 -5.42 11.87 -20.77
CA LEU A 27 -4.67 12.15 -21.98
C LEU A 27 -5.42 13.22 -22.80
N THR A 28 -4.70 14.25 -23.23
CA THR A 28 -5.21 15.24 -24.17
C THR A 28 -4.60 15.00 -25.53
N ASP A 29 -5.46 14.86 -26.53
CA ASP A 29 -5.06 14.70 -27.93
C ASP A 29 -4.45 16.02 -28.45
N LEU A 30 -3.24 15.93 -29.01
CA LEU A 30 -2.53 17.06 -29.63
C LEU A 30 -2.47 16.93 -31.16
N GLY A 31 -3.09 15.91 -31.74
CA GLY A 31 -3.16 15.68 -33.18
C GLY A 31 -1.87 15.13 -33.78
N TRP A 32 -1.67 15.41 -35.07
CA TRP A 32 -0.59 14.84 -35.87
C TRP A 32 0.63 15.76 -35.95
N ILE A 33 1.83 15.23 -35.68
CA ILE A 33 3.10 15.95 -35.84
C ILE A 33 4.04 15.24 -36.81
N GLN A 34 4.73 16.02 -37.64
CA GLN A 34 5.78 15.50 -38.52
C GLN A 34 7.10 15.39 -37.75
N VAL A 35 7.63 14.17 -37.60
CA VAL A 35 8.88 13.95 -36.88
C VAL A 35 10.03 13.71 -37.85
N LYS A 36 11.12 14.46 -37.68
CA LYS A 36 12.33 14.31 -38.49
C LYS A 36 12.83 12.85 -38.46
N GLY A 37 12.83 12.20 -39.62
CA GLY A 37 13.26 10.80 -39.80
C GLY A 37 12.14 9.77 -39.94
N LYS A 38 10.86 10.18 -39.90
CA LYS A 38 9.72 9.33 -40.30
C LYS A 38 9.04 9.88 -41.56
N ALA A 39 8.63 8.98 -42.44
CA ALA A 39 7.90 9.32 -43.66
C ALA A 39 6.49 9.85 -43.34
N ASP A 40 5.79 9.15 -42.44
CA ASP A 40 4.43 9.51 -42.05
C ASP A 40 4.38 10.32 -40.73
N PRO A 41 3.46 11.29 -40.61
CA PRO A 41 3.22 12.01 -39.36
C PRO A 41 2.77 11.04 -38.26
N ILE A 42 3.10 11.37 -37.01
CA ILE A 42 2.76 10.58 -35.83
C ILE A 42 1.68 11.32 -35.05
N HIS A 43 0.60 10.62 -34.70
CA HIS A 43 -0.44 11.13 -33.83
C HIS A 43 0.02 11.09 -32.36
N ILE A 44 -0.12 12.20 -31.66
CA ILE A 44 0.44 12.38 -30.32
C ILE A 44 -0.59 12.85 -29.30
N HIS A 45 -0.40 12.40 -28.07
CA HIS A 45 -1.18 12.81 -26.91
C HIS A 45 -0.23 13.34 -25.83
N THR A 46 -0.75 14.14 -24.90
CA THR A 46 -0.02 14.56 -23.71
C THR A 46 -0.73 14.14 -22.43
N VAL A 47 0.05 13.80 -21.40
CA VAL A 47 -0.46 13.45 -20.08
C VAL A 47 -0.75 14.73 -19.31
N THR A 48 -2.01 14.92 -18.91
CA THR A 48 -2.44 16.12 -18.17
C THR A 48 -2.66 15.86 -16.69
N ALA A 49 -3.08 14.65 -16.33
CA ALA A 49 -3.21 14.24 -14.93
C ALA A 49 -3.06 12.72 -14.79
N TYR A 50 -2.54 12.28 -13.65
CA TYR A 50 -2.67 10.89 -13.23
C TYR A 50 -4.10 10.65 -12.76
N GLN A 51 -4.73 9.61 -13.31
CA GLN A 51 -6.00 9.11 -12.83
C GLN A 51 -5.71 7.82 -12.07
N PRO A 52 -5.69 7.84 -10.72
CA PRO A 52 -5.55 6.60 -9.97
C PRO A 52 -6.66 5.65 -10.43
N PRO A 53 -6.35 4.37 -10.70
CA PRO A 53 -7.37 3.42 -11.10
C PRO A 53 -8.46 3.46 -10.04
N GLU A 54 -9.67 3.83 -10.46
CA GLU A 54 -10.79 3.95 -9.56
C GLU A 54 -11.01 2.56 -8.98
N ARG A 55 -10.73 2.40 -7.68
CA ARG A 55 -11.04 1.18 -6.95
C ARG A 55 -12.55 1.16 -6.82
N GLN A 56 -13.22 0.70 -7.87
CA GLN A 56 -14.63 0.36 -7.78
C GLN A 56 -14.69 -0.72 -6.72
N ILE A 57 -15.06 -0.31 -5.50
CA ILE A 57 -15.59 -1.21 -4.49
C ILE A 57 -16.84 -1.77 -5.14
N ARG A 58 -16.69 -2.85 -5.89
CA ARG A 58 -17.82 -3.58 -6.43
C ARG A 58 -18.61 -3.99 -5.20
N HIS A 59 -19.86 -3.54 -5.11
CA HIS A 59 -20.80 -4.11 -4.16
C HIS A 59 -20.75 -5.62 -4.37
N ILE A 60 -20.12 -6.33 -3.43
CA ILE A 60 -19.86 -7.75 -3.59
C ILE A 60 -21.18 -8.48 -3.38
N GLU A 61 -21.80 -8.92 -4.47
CA GLU A 61 -22.74 -10.03 -4.40
C GLU A 61 -21.97 -11.26 -3.93
N ARG A 62 -22.10 -11.56 -2.63
CA ARG A 62 -21.71 -12.79 -1.92
C ARG A 62 -20.62 -13.64 -2.61
N LEU A 63 -19.43 -13.70 -2.00
CA LEU A 63 -18.48 -14.79 -2.26
C LEU A 63 -19.16 -16.14 -1.98
N PHE A 64 -19.23 -17.00 -2.99
CA PHE A 64 -19.71 -18.37 -2.82
C PHE A 64 -18.55 -19.30 -2.48
N GLY A 65 -18.65 -20.02 -1.36
CA GLY A 65 -17.76 -21.13 -1.02
C GLY A 65 -16.40 -20.76 -0.40
N ARG A 66 -16.15 -19.48 -0.05
CA ARG A 66 -14.91 -19.05 0.64
C ARG A 66 -15.10 -18.73 2.13
N ASN A 67 -15.97 -19.50 2.79
CA ASN A 67 -16.30 -19.28 4.20
C ASN A 67 -15.14 -19.64 5.12
N ASP A 68 -14.35 -20.66 4.76
CA ASP A 68 -13.25 -21.15 5.58
C ASP A 68 -12.11 -20.11 5.64
N GLU A 69 -11.78 -19.46 4.52
CA GLU A 69 -10.79 -18.38 4.49
C GLU A 69 -11.25 -17.17 5.30
N LEU A 70 -12.52 -16.79 5.19
CA LEU A 70 -13.09 -15.71 5.98
C LEU A 70 -13.12 -16.07 7.47
N GLU A 71 -13.35 -17.33 7.83
CA GLU A 71 -13.32 -17.81 9.21
C GLU A 71 -11.91 -17.66 9.82
N VAL A 72 -10.87 -18.05 9.09
CA VAL A 72 -9.46 -17.87 9.52
C VAL A 72 -9.17 -16.40 9.83
N ILE A 73 -9.55 -15.49 8.92
CA ILE A 73 -9.32 -14.05 9.14
C ILE A 73 -10.16 -13.52 10.30
N SER A 74 -11.44 -13.91 10.40
CA SER A 74 -12.31 -13.48 11.49
C SER A 74 -11.75 -13.87 12.87
N LYS A 75 -11.16 -15.08 12.97
CA LYS A 75 -10.50 -15.54 14.18
C LYS A 75 -9.28 -14.70 14.50
N GLN A 76 -8.42 -14.41 13.53
CA GLN A 76 -7.25 -13.55 13.71
C GLN A 76 -7.64 -12.12 14.12
N LEU A 77 -8.67 -11.56 13.49
CA LEU A 77 -9.23 -10.25 13.83
C LEU A 77 -9.76 -10.21 15.27
N SER A 78 -10.45 -11.26 15.71
CA SER A 78 -10.93 -11.36 17.09
C SER A 78 -9.79 -11.39 18.12
N VAL A 79 -8.63 -11.94 17.74
CA VAL A 79 -7.44 -11.99 18.60
C VAL A 79 -6.78 -10.60 18.69
N ILE A 80 -6.53 -9.91 17.58
CA ILE A 80 -5.93 -8.57 17.62
C ILE A 80 -6.86 -7.52 18.24
N SER A 81 -8.18 -7.71 18.15
CA SER A 81 -9.17 -6.77 18.70
C SER A 81 -9.49 -7.02 20.18
N SER A 82 -8.85 -8.02 20.79
CA SER A 82 -9.08 -8.34 22.21
C SER A 82 -8.46 -7.26 23.12
N PRO A 83 -9.09 -6.87 24.24
CA PRO A 83 -8.50 -5.93 25.21
C PRO A 83 -7.14 -6.37 25.78
N LYS A 84 -6.84 -7.68 25.71
CA LYS A 84 -5.56 -8.27 26.11
C LYS A 84 -4.46 -8.12 25.06
N ALA A 85 -4.79 -7.62 23.87
CA ALA A 85 -3.88 -7.38 22.76
C ALA A 85 -3.07 -6.08 22.90
N SER A 86 -2.82 -5.66 24.13
CA SER A 86 -2.00 -4.49 24.41
C SER A 86 -0.56 -4.76 23.94
N PRO A 87 0.08 -3.82 23.22
CA PRO A 87 1.44 -4.00 22.75
C PRO A 87 2.38 -4.24 23.94
N ILE A 88 3.39 -5.09 23.74
CA ILE A 88 4.42 -5.34 24.75
C ILE A 88 5.15 -4.02 24.98
N THR A 89 4.82 -3.35 26.09
CA THR A 89 5.25 -1.98 26.36
C THR A 89 6.63 -1.90 27.01
N ASP A 90 7.25 -3.04 27.35
CA ASP A 90 8.56 -3.04 28.01
C ASP A 90 9.43 -4.24 27.64
N TYR A 91 10.43 -4.00 26.78
CA TYR A 91 11.47 -4.99 26.41
C TYR A 91 12.52 -5.20 27.52
N ARG A 92 12.50 -4.41 28.61
CA ARG A 92 13.50 -4.47 29.68
C ARG A 92 13.03 -5.21 30.93
N SER A 93 11.78 -5.67 30.98
CA SER A 93 11.31 -6.45 32.12
C SER A 93 11.83 -7.89 32.02
N PRO A 94 12.49 -8.42 33.07
CA PRO A 94 13.02 -9.78 33.07
C PRO A 94 11.88 -10.77 32.81
N ILE A 95 12.20 -11.80 32.04
CA ILE A 95 11.33 -12.89 31.58
C ILE A 95 10.57 -13.48 32.77
N THR A 96 9.39 -12.93 33.07
CA THR A 96 8.36 -13.60 33.86
C THR A 96 7.39 -14.25 32.88
N ASP A 97 7.15 -15.53 33.11
CA ASP A 97 6.51 -16.58 32.29
C ASP A 97 5.01 -16.36 32.00
N HIS A 98 4.59 -15.11 31.83
CA HIS A 98 3.23 -14.69 31.53
C HIS A 98 3.21 -13.81 30.27
N ARG A 99 3.85 -14.30 29.19
CA ARG A 99 3.69 -13.71 27.86
C ARG A 99 2.18 -13.65 27.57
N LEU A 100 1.63 -12.44 27.50
CA LEU A 100 0.33 -12.22 26.87
C LEU A 100 0.35 -12.93 25.50
N PRO A 101 -0.78 -13.53 25.08
CA PRO A 101 -0.80 -14.29 23.83
C PRO A 101 -0.31 -13.40 22.69
N ILE A 102 0.49 -13.97 21.80
CA ILE A 102 0.90 -13.33 20.55
C ILE A 102 -0.37 -12.85 19.85
N THR A 103 -0.52 -11.54 19.66
CA THR A 103 -1.80 -10.98 19.20
C THR A 103 -1.84 -10.74 17.71
N GLY A 104 -0.74 -10.31 17.10
CA GLY A 104 -0.65 -10.14 15.66
C GLY A 104 -0.42 -11.46 14.93
N SER A 105 -0.65 -11.42 13.62
CA SER A 105 -0.45 -12.57 12.74
C SER A 105 -0.12 -12.13 11.32
N ILE A 106 0.58 -13.01 10.60
CA ILE A 106 0.82 -12.85 9.16
C ILE A 106 -0.01 -13.89 8.43
N THR A 107 -0.81 -13.43 7.46
CA THR A 107 -1.57 -14.30 6.57
C THR A 107 -1.19 -14.01 5.13
N VAL A 108 -0.82 -15.08 4.41
CA VAL A 108 -0.35 -15.01 3.03
C VAL A 108 -1.44 -15.56 2.12
N ILE A 109 -1.91 -14.74 1.19
CA ILE A 109 -2.95 -15.08 0.21
C ILE A 109 -2.25 -15.37 -1.12
N ILE A 110 -2.31 -16.62 -1.55
CA ILE A 110 -1.58 -17.09 -2.73
C ILE A 110 -2.57 -17.45 -3.82
N GLY A 111 -2.43 -16.85 -5.00
CA GLY A 111 -3.26 -17.19 -6.15
C GLY A 111 -2.72 -16.64 -7.45
N GLU A 112 -3.11 -17.25 -8.57
CA GLU A 112 -2.80 -16.79 -9.92
C GLU A 112 -3.59 -15.53 -10.30
N VAL A 113 -3.25 -14.96 -11.45
CA VAL A 113 -4.05 -13.91 -12.08
C VAL A 113 -5.47 -14.42 -12.33
N GLY A 114 -6.47 -13.59 -12.03
CA GLY A 114 -7.87 -13.92 -12.31
C GLY A 114 -8.54 -14.86 -11.31
N GLN A 115 -7.82 -15.44 -10.33
CA GLN A 115 -8.42 -16.31 -9.32
C GLN A 115 -9.22 -15.56 -8.22
N GLY A 116 -9.36 -14.25 -8.33
CA GLY A 116 -10.16 -13.45 -7.40
C GLY A 116 -9.47 -13.17 -6.06
N LYS A 117 -8.14 -12.96 -6.05
CA LYS A 117 -7.41 -12.46 -4.86
C LYS A 117 -7.96 -11.11 -4.38
N THR A 118 -8.13 -10.16 -5.31
CA THR A 118 -8.70 -8.85 -5.02
C THR A 118 -10.12 -8.95 -4.45
N LEU A 119 -10.96 -9.82 -5.02
CA LEU A 119 -12.32 -10.07 -4.51
C LEU A 119 -12.30 -10.63 -3.08
N LEU A 120 -11.37 -11.54 -2.77
CA LEU A 120 -11.19 -12.08 -1.43
C LEU A 120 -10.74 -10.98 -0.46
N LEU A 121 -9.75 -10.17 -0.83
CA LEU A 121 -9.27 -9.05 -0.02
C LEU A 121 -10.37 -8.02 0.26
N ASP A 122 -11.16 -7.65 -0.74
CA ASP A 122 -12.28 -6.71 -0.58
C ASP A 122 -13.38 -7.30 0.32
N SER A 123 -13.61 -8.61 0.26
CA SER A 123 -14.57 -9.28 1.15
C SER A 123 -14.06 -9.40 2.59
N ILE A 124 -12.76 -9.66 2.76
CA ILE A 124 -12.10 -9.60 4.06
C ILE A 124 -12.21 -8.19 4.64
N ARG A 125 -11.97 -7.15 3.83
CA ARG A 125 -12.14 -5.74 4.25
C ARG A 125 -13.55 -5.48 4.75
N ALA A 126 -14.57 -5.82 3.96
CA ALA A 126 -15.96 -5.60 4.33
C ALA A 126 -16.34 -6.33 5.63
N ALA A 127 -15.90 -7.59 5.80
CA ALA A 127 -16.12 -8.35 7.03
C ALA A 127 -15.38 -7.72 8.23
N THR A 128 -14.17 -7.22 8.02
CA THR A 128 -13.36 -6.56 9.05
C THR A 128 -14.01 -5.25 9.50
N GLU A 129 -14.43 -4.41 8.56
CA GLU A 129 -15.12 -3.15 8.84
C GLU A 129 -16.44 -3.39 9.58
N ALA A 130 -17.22 -4.41 9.20
CA ALA A 130 -18.45 -4.78 9.90
C ALA A 130 -18.18 -5.27 11.35
N ALA A 131 -17.12 -6.07 11.54
CA ALA A 131 -16.71 -6.53 12.87
C ALA A 131 -16.24 -5.37 13.76
N TRP A 132 -15.53 -4.39 13.20
CA TRP A 132 -15.07 -3.22 13.96
C TRP A 132 -16.13 -2.16 14.19
N GLN A 133 -17.17 -2.07 13.35
CA GLN A 133 -18.34 -1.24 13.66
C GLN A 133 -19.06 -1.67 14.94
N SER A 134 -18.90 -2.94 15.34
CA SER A 134 -19.49 -3.51 16.54
C SER A 134 -18.54 -3.52 17.76
N THR A 135 -17.30 -3.06 17.60
CA THR A 135 -16.37 -2.83 18.73
C THR A 135 -16.35 -1.34 19.11
N PRO A 136 -16.29 -0.99 20.42
CA PRO A 136 -16.34 0.40 20.88
C PRO A 136 -15.23 1.29 20.28
N ASP A 137 -14.03 0.73 20.14
CA ASP A 137 -12.85 1.47 19.67
C ASP A 137 -12.60 1.29 18.16
N GLY A 138 -13.26 0.33 17.51
CA GLY A 138 -13.05 0.02 16.09
C GLY A 138 -11.67 -0.57 15.80
N GLY A 139 -11.13 -0.23 14.63
CA GLY A 139 -9.81 -0.65 14.17
C GLY A 139 -9.39 0.10 12.90
N ILE A 140 -8.15 -0.10 12.48
CA ILE A 140 -7.55 0.60 11.32
C ILE A 140 -7.30 -0.42 10.22
N TRP A 141 -7.96 -0.22 9.08
CA TRP A 141 -7.65 -0.93 7.85
C TRP A 141 -6.83 -0.04 6.94
N ALA A 142 -5.75 -0.56 6.39
CA ALA A 142 -5.00 0.12 5.35
C ALA A 142 -4.40 -0.86 4.35
N SER A 143 -4.37 -0.45 3.09
CA SER A 143 -3.96 -1.27 1.97
C SER A 143 -3.03 -0.54 1.01
N GLY A 144 -1.97 -1.22 0.61
CA GLY A 144 -1.10 -0.83 -0.48
C GLY A 144 -1.11 -1.88 -1.58
N ILE A 145 -0.95 -1.45 -2.82
CA ILE A 145 -0.82 -2.33 -3.99
C ILE A 145 0.44 -1.98 -4.77
N SER A 146 1.14 -3.01 -5.25
CA SER A 146 2.32 -2.81 -6.12
C SER A 146 1.89 -2.61 -7.57
N LEU A 147 2.64 -1.81 -8.34
CA LEU A 147 2.37 -1.59 -9.77
C LEU A 147 3.08 -2.61 -10.64
N ALA A 148 2.33 -3.30 -11.51
CA ALA A 148 2.87 -4.26 -12.46
C ALA A 148 3.76 -3.64 -13.55
N TYR A 149 3.55 -2.36 -13.88
CA TYR A 149 4.23 -1.68 -14.97
C TYR A 149 4.99 -0.45 -14.46
N GLY A 150 6.32 -0.56 -14.47
CA GLY A 150 7.25 0.53 -14.19
C GLY A 150 7.90 0.44 -12.81
N ASN A 151 9.16 -0.02 -12.78
CA ASN A 151 10.09 0.17 -11.65
C ASN A 151 10.45 1.65 -11.40
N THR A 152 9.62 2.59 -11.84
CA THR A 152 9.91 4.02 -11.83
C THR A 152 9.68 4.65 -10.45
N PHE A 153 8.84 4.07 -9.60
CA PHE A 153 8.54 4.60 -8.26
C PHE A 153 9.01 3.63 -7.16
N THR A 154 10.18 3.91 -6.61
CA THR A 154 10.71 3.18 -5.45
C THR A 154 9.79 3.37 -4.25
N GLY A 155 9.39 2.27 -3.59
CA GLY A 155 8.53 2.32 -2.41
C GLY A 155 7.04 2.56 -2.72
N TYR A 156 6.60 2.40 -3.97
CA TYR A 156 5.22 2.72 -4.37
C TYR A 156 4.16 2.02 -3.52
N LEU A 157 4.39 0.75 -3.17
CA LEU A 157 3.51 -0.03 -2.29
C LEU A 157 3.19 0.73 -0.98
N PHE A 158 4.20 1.37 -0.39
CA PHE A 158 4.06 2.12 0.85
C PHE A 158 3.51 3.53 0.64
N ILE A 159 3.70 4.12 -0.55
CA ILE A 159 3.03 5.38 -0.90
C ILE A 159 1.51 5.16 -0.98
N GLU A 160 1.07 4.07 -1.62
CA GLU A 160 -0.35 3.71 -1.69
C GLU A 160 -0.91 3.40 -0.31
N LEU A 161 -0.15 2.65 0.50
CA LEU A 161 -0.52 2.37 1.88
C LEU A 161 -0.74 3.65 2.70
N LEU A 162 0.17 4.62 2.58
CA LEU A 162 0.04 5.91 3.25
C LEU A 162 -1.18 6.68 2.72
N ARG A 163 -1.46 6.65 1.41
CA ARG A 163 -2.67 7.29 0.86
C ARG A 163 -3.96 6.69 1.42
N ASP A 164 -4.05 5.36 1.53
CA ASP A 164 -5.20 4.67 2.11
C ASP A 164 -5.35 5.01 3.60
N LEU A 165 -4.24 5.05 4.37
CA LEU A 165 -4.22 5.49 5.77
C LEU A 165 -4.72 6.93 5.97
N LEU A 166 -4.39 7.83 5.04
CA LEU A 166 -4.83 9.22 5.11
C LEU A 166 -6.32 9.39 4.77
N ASN A 167 -6.97 8.34 4.25
CA ASN A 167 -8.36 8.32 3.80
C ASN A 167 -8.67 9.46 2.81
N LEU A 168 -7.80 9.63 1.81
CA LEU A 168 -7.90 10.72 0.84
C LEU A 168 -8.89 10.38 -0.28
N PRO A 169 -9.65 11.37 -0.79
CA PRO A 169 -10.45 11.17 -1.98
C PRO A 169 -9.55 10.91 -3.20
N PRO A 170 -10.01 10.15 -4.22
CA PRO A 170 -9.23 9.84 -5.41
C PRO A 170 -8.71 11.07 -6.18
N ALA A 171 -9.44 12.20 -6.08
CA ALA A 171 -9.10 13.47 -6.70
C ALA A 171 -8.33 14.44 -5.79
N ALA A 172 -7.75 13.96 -4.67
CA ALA A 172 -6.99 14.80 -3.75
C ALA A 172 -5.77 15.43 -4.45
N THR A 173 -5.64 16.75 -4.34
CA THR A 173 -4.46 17.48 -4.84
C THR A 173 -3.22 17.18 -3.98
N PRO A 174 -2.00 17.39 -4.51
CA PRO A 174 -0.77 17.26 -3.73
C PRO A 174 -0.75 18.15 -2.47
N GLU A 175 -1.32 19.34 -2.54
CA GLU A 175 -1.42 20.29 -1.43
C GLU A 175 -2.37 19.78 -0.33
N GLN A 176 -3.53 19.26 -0.72
CA GLN A 176 -4.48 18.64 0.21
C GLN A 176 -3.87 17.40 0.88
N THR A 177 -3.16 16.58 0.09
CA THR A 177 -2.46 15.39 0.60
C THR A 177 -1.37 15.79 1.60
N SER A 178 -0.60 16.83 1.30
CA SER A 178 0.45 17.37 2.18
C SER A 178 -0.12 17.89 3.50
N HIS A 179 -1.23 18.65 3.44
CA HIS A 179 -1.92 19.14 4.63
C HIS A 179 -2.45 18.00 5.50
N ARG A 180 -3.17 17.04 4.90
CA ARG A 180 -3.71 15.88 5.63
C ARG A 180 -2.61 15.01 6.24
N LEU A 181 -1.49 14.81 5.53
CA LEU A 181 -0.34 14.08 6.06
C LEU A 181 0.28 14.79 7.27
N ARG A 182 0.37 16.12 7.24
CA ARG A 182 0.87 16.90 8.37
C ARG A 182 -0.02 16.73 9.60
N ASP A 183 -1.33 16.86 9.43
CA ASP A 183 -2.30 16.69 10.52
C ASP A 183 -2.24 15.27 11.09
N PHE A 184 -2.20 14.27 10.21
CA PHE A 184 -2.04 12.87 10.61
C PHE A 184 -0.76 12.63 11.42
N CYS A 185 0.38 13.20 10.99
CA CYS A 185 1.64 13.08 11.74
C CYS A 185 1.56 13.77 13.11
N GLN A 186 0.86 14.91 13.19
CA GLN A 186 0.67 15.64 14.44
C GLN A 186 -0.24 14.88 15.40
N GLU A 187 -1.33 14.30 14.91
CA GLU A 187 -2.27 13.44 15.65
C GLU A 187 -1.55 12.20 16.20
N LEU A 188 -0.74 11.55 15.37
CA LEU A 188 -0.13 10.26 15.69
C LEU A 188 1.14 10.39 16.57
N PHE A 189 2.01 11.35 16.26
CA PHE A 189 3.32 11.47 16.90
C PHE A 189 3.42 12.65 17.88
N GLY A 190 2.44 13.56 17.86
CA GLY A 190 2.46 14.80 18.63
C GLY A 190 3.34 15.89 18.02
N ALA A 191 3.11 17.14 18.46
CA ALA A 191 3.81 18.31 17.93
C ALA A 191 5.34 18.23 18.08
N ALA A 192 5.84 17.62 19.17
CA ALA A 192 7.29 17.50 19.43
C ALA A 192 8.04 16.65 18.39
N ARG A 193 7.34 15.78 17.65
CA ARG A 193 7.92 14.87 16.67
C ARG A 193 7.54 15.22 15.23
N LEU A 194 6.77 16.28 15.02
CA LEU A 194 6.27 16.64 13.69
C LEU A 194 7.41 16.93 12.71
N ASP A 195 8.41 17.69 13.13
CA ASP A 195 9.54 18.11 12.27
C ASP A 195 10.50 16.96 11.91
N SER A 196 10.46 15.86 12.65
CA SER A 196 11.26 14.65 12.41
C SER A 196 10.48 13.52 11.71
N THR A 197 9.18 13.71 11.46
CA THR A 197 8.30 12.71 10.82
C THR A 197 7.74 13.22 9.50
N TYR A 198 6.88 14.24 9.54
CA TYR A 198 6.14 14.77 8.38
C TYR A 198 7.04 15.07 7.16
N PRO A 199 8.17 15.79 7.28
CA PRO A 199 8.99 16.14 6.12
C PRO A 199 9.48 14.94 5.31
N TYR A 200 9.84 13.85 5.98
CA TYR A 200 10.38 12.66 5.34
C TYR A 200 9.30 11.84 4.65
N LEU A 201 8.12 11.70 5.29
CA LEU A 201 6.97 11.05 4.67
C LEU A 201 6.45 11.86 3.48
N ALA A 202 6.40 13.20 3.60
CA ALA A 202 6.00 14.08 2.50
C ALA A 202 6.97 14.00 1.31
N LYS A 203 8.29 14.01 1.57
CA LYS A 203 9.30 13.81 0.52
C LYS A 203 9.17 12.43 -0.14
N PHE A 204 8.93 11.39 0.63
CA PHE A 204 8.73 10.03 0.12
C PHE A 204 7.50 9.91 -0.78
N MET A 205 6.40 10.56 -0.41
CA MET A 205 5.18 10.63 -1.22
C MET A 205 5.27 11.66 -2.37
N ASN A 206 6.43 12.31 -2.56
CA ASN A 206 6.66 13.36 -3.55
C ASN A 206 5.66 14.54 -3.45
N LEU A 207 5.39 14.98 -2.22
CA LEU A 207 4.44 16.06 -1.91
C LEU A 207 5.13 17.43 -1.83
N PRO A 208 4.39 18.53 -2.09
CA PRO A 208 4.92 19.87 -1.93
C PRO A 208 5.30 20.12 -0.46
N LEU A 209 6.48 20.71 -0.28
CA LEU A 209 7.07 21.06 1.02
C LEU A 209 7.37 22.56 1.08
N PRO A 210 7.28 23.19 2.28
CA PRO A 210 7.83 24.51 2.51
C PRO A 210 9.30 24.61 2.10
N THR A 211 9.72 25.76 1.57
CA THR A 211 11.02 25.93 0.88
C THR A 211 12.22 25.69 1.80
N ASP A 212 12.12 26.10 3.06
CA ASP A 212 13.10 25.86 4.12
C ASP A 212 13.25 24.37 4.46
N ILE A 213 12.15 23.62 4.47
CA ILE A 213 12.15 22.18 4.71
C ILE A 213 12.70 21.43 3.50
N ALA A 214 12.27 21.82 2.29
CA ALA A 214 12.71 21.20 1.04
C ALA A 214 14.23 21.32 0.86
N THR A 215 14.79 22.52 1.04
CA THR A 215 16.23 22.77 0.94
C THR A 215 17.05 21.96 1.96
N ARG A 216 16.55 21.81 3.19
CA ARG A 216 17.18 20.95 4.20
C ARG A 216 17.24 19.48 3.77
N LEU A 217 16.15 18.96 3.20
CA LEU A 217 16.07 17.57 2.76
C LEU A 217 16.86 17.31 1.48
N ASP A 218 16.94 18.28 0.58
CA ASP A 218 17.75 18.17 -0.64
C ASP A 218 19.26 18.13 -0.35
N GLY A 219 19.68 18.63 0.82
CA GLY A 219 21.04 18.46 1.33
C GLY A 219 21.36 17.06 1.88
N LEU A 220 20.37 16.17 2.03
CA LEU A 220 20.57 14.81 2.51
C LEU A 220 20.89 13.86 1.35
N SER A 221 21.70 12.84 1.63
CA SER A 221 21.89 11.75 0.67
C SER A 221 20.62 10.90 0.55
N GLY A 222 20.43 10.27 -0.61
CA GLY A 222 19.33 9.31 -0.80
C GLY A 222 19.37 8.15 0.20
N GLU A 223 20.55 7.77 0.68
CA GLU A 223 20.72 6.75 1.71
C GLU A 223 20.21 7.22 3.08
N SER A 224 20.48 8.47 3.47
CA SER A 224 19.96 9.03 4.72
C SER A 224 18.44 9.15 4.70
N LEU A 225 17.86 9.56 3.57
CA LEU A 225 16.40 9.59 3.40
C LEU A 225 15.80 8.18 3.50
N ARG A 226 16.42 7.20 2.84
CA ARG A 226 15.99 5.80 2.92
C ARG A 226 16.06 5.26 4.34
N TRP A 227 17.16 5.50 5.04
CA TRP A 227 17.32 5.07 6.44
C TRP A 227 16.23 5.66 7.33
N GLN A 228 15.94 6.95 7.16
CA GLN A 228 14.87 7.60 7.92
C GLN A 228 13.50 6.95 7.65
N LEU A 229 13.19 6.59 6.40
CA LEU A 229 11.94 5.90 6.08
C LEU A 229 11.85 4.50 6.71
N PHE A 230 12.98 3.79 6.79
CA PHE A 230 13.05 2.46 7.38
C PHE A 230 12.85 2.47 8.89
N GLU A 231 13.09 3.60 9.55
CA GLU A 231 12.75 3.80 10.97
C GLU A 231 11.32 4.34 11.14
N LEU A 232 10.90 5.27 10.28
CA LEU A 232 9.61 5.95 10.39
C LEU A 232 8.41 5.04 10.09
N ILE A 233 8.47 4.20 9.06
CA ILE A 233 7.32 3.35 8.69
C ILE A 233 7.00 2.32 9.78
N PRO A 234 7.98 1.57 10.34
CA PRO A 234 7.72 0.73 11.50
C PRO A 234 7.21 1.52 12.71
N ASP A 235 7.80 2.67 13.05
CA ASP A 235 7.33 3.47 14.18
C ASP A 235 5.91 4.02 13.97
N LEU A 236 5.55 4.42 12.75
CA LEU A 236 4.18 4.79 12.38
C LEU A 236 3.22 3.65 12.72
N LEU A 237 3.51 2.42 12.27
CA LEU A 237 2.67 1.27 12.61
C LEU A 237 2.65 0.99 14.12
N ARG A 238 3.77 1.17 14.82
CA ARG A 238 3.79 1.04 16.28
C ARG A 238 2.86 2.05 16.97
N GLN A 239 2.85 3.30 16.54
CA GLN A 239 1.96 4.30 17.13
C GLN A 239 0.49 3.99 16.82
N LEU A 240 0.17 3.54 15.59
CA LEU A 240 -1.19 3.14 15.24
C LEU A 240 -1.66 1.95 16.10
N CYS A 241 -0.83 0.91 16.22
CA CYS A 241 -1.14 -0.29 16.99
C CYS A 241 -1.24 -0.05 18.51
N LYS A 242 -0.73 1.08 19.03
CA LYS A 242 -0.96 1.50 20.42
C LYS A 242 -2.35 2.08 20.64
N GLN A 243 -2.95 2.64 19.59
CA GLN A 243 -4.27 3.26 19.66
C GLN A 243 -5.36 2.24 19.36
N LEU A 244 -5.20 1.49 18.27
CA LEU A 244 -6.22 0.59 17.73
C LEU A 244 -5.60 -0.65 17.10
N PRO A 245 -6.33 -1.78 17.01
CA PRO A 245 -5.89 -2.91 16.19
C PRO A 245 -5.75 -2.50 14.72
N VAL A 246 -4.72 -3.01 14.05
CA VAL A 246 -4.39 -2.64 12.66
C VAL A 246 -4.42 -3.88 11.77
N ALA A 247 -5.14 -3.79 10.64
CA ALA A 247 -5.08 -4.74 9.54
C ALA A 247 -4.41 -4.06 8.33
N LEU A 248 -3.22 -4.55 7.98
CA LEU A 248 -2.40 -4.04 6.89
C LEU A 248 -2.44 -5.00 5.71
N VAL A 249 -2.84 -4.52 4.53
CA VAL A 249 -2.87 -5.32 3.31
C VAL A 249 -1.79 -4.85 2.35
N LEU A 250 -0.94 -5.77 1.92
CA LEU A 250 0.06 -5.52 0.89
C LEU A 250 -0.20 -6.47 -0.27
N ASP A 251 -0.74 -5.92 -1.36
CA ASP A 251 -1.19 -6.68 -2.53
C ASP A 251 -0.18 -6.63 -3.68
N ASP A 252 -0.28 -7.63 -4.54
CA ASP A 252 0.54 -7.82 -5.72
C ASP A 252 2.05 -7.80 -5.43
N LEU A 253 2.48 -8.43 -4.33
CA LEU A 253 3.88 -8.41 -3.89
C LEU A 253 4.87 -8.98 -4.91
N GLN A 254 4.42 -9.78 -5.89
CA GLN A 254 5.27 -10.20 -7.01
C GLN A 254 5.82 -9.02 -7.83
N TRP A 255 5.17 -7.85 -7.75
CA TRP A 255 5.58 -6.61 -8.41
C TRP A 255 6.24 -5.60 -7.45
N ALA A 256 6.40 -5.94 -6.17
CA ALA A 256 6.99 -5.04 -5.19
C ALA A 256 8.48 -4.79 -5.49
N ASP A 257 8.88 -3.52 -5.48
CA ASP A 257 10.28 -3.14 -5.67
C ASP A 257 11.15 -3.58 -4.47
N PRO A 258 12.48 -3.66 -4.62
CA PRO A 258 13.36 -4.12 -3.55
C PRO A 258 13.28 -3.32 -2.24
N THR A 259 12.98 -2.02 -2.31
CA THR A 259 12.83 -1.18 -1.11
C THR A 259 11.53 -1.50 -0.39
N SER A 260 10.44 -1.68 -1.14
CA SER A 260 9.17 -2.14 -0.59
C SER A 260 9.31 -3.49 0.10
N LEU A 261 9.91 -4.50 -0.55
CA LEU A 261 10.09 -5.82 0.08
C LEU A 261 10.93 -5.76 1.36
N GLN A 262 12.00 -4.96 1.39
CA GLN A 262 12.78 -4.76 2.60
C GLN A 262 11.99 -4.08 3.72
N LEU A 263 11.07 -3.15 3.41
CA LEU A 263 10.16 -2.59 4.40
C LEU A 263 9.19 -3.67 4.91
N VAL A 264 8.63 -4.52 4.04
CA VAL A 264 7.80 -5.67 4.49
C VAL A 264 8.56 -6.56 5.47
N GLU A 265 9.83 -6.86 5.18
CA GLU A 265 10.72 -7.62 6.06
C GLU A 265 10.91 -6.94 7.43
N ARG A 266 10.86 -5.61 7.51
CA ARG A 266 10.92 -4.85 8.77
C ARG A 266 9.59 -4.83 9.53
N LEU A 267 8.47 -5.01 8.84
CA LEU A 267 7.14 -5.02 9.45
C LEU A 267 6.75 -6.38 10.03
N ALA A 268 7.19 -7.47 9.40
CA ALA A 268 6.84 -8.82 9.83
C ALA A 268 7.13 -9.10 11.34
N PRO A 269 8.29 -8.71 11.92
CA PRO A 269 8.54 -8.92 13.35
C PRO A 269 7.55 -8.19 14.27
N LEU A 270 6.94 -7.08 13.83
CA LEU A 270 6.01 -6.30 14.66
C LEU A 270 4.73 -7.08 14.99
N THR A 271 4.34 -8.06 14.16
CA THR A 271 3.16 -8.89 14.44
C THR A 271 3.33 -9.74 15.69
N ALA A 272 4.58 -10.02 16.10
CA ALA A 272 4.85 -10.74 17.34
C ALA A 272 4.68 -9.87 18.60
N GLU A 273 4.58 -8.56 18.44
CA GLU A 273 4.72 -7.57 19.52
C GLU A 273 3.47 -6.71 19.71
N MET A 274 2.58 -6.70 18.71
CA MET A 274 1.49 -5.72 18.57
C MET A 274 0.21 -6.34 17.99
N PRO A 275 -0.97 -5.68 18.15
CA PRO A 275 -2.22 -6.09 17.51
C PRO A 275 -2.23 -5.76 16.01
N LEU A 276 -1.32 -6.38 15.25
CA LEU A 276 -1.13 -6.19 13.82
C LEU A 276 -1.45 -7.46 13.04
N LEU A 277 -2.47 -7.41 12.18
CA LEU A 277 -2.71 -8.40 11.15
C LEU A 277 -2.07 -7.94 9.84
N LEU A 278 -1.10 -8.70 9.33
CA LEU A 278 -0.44 -8.44 8.06
C LEU A 278 -0.96 -9.42 7.00
N LEU A 279 -1.73 -8.91 6.04
CA LEU A 279 -2.24 -9.65 4.88
C LEU A 279 -1.35 -9.42 3.68
N LEU A 280 -0.71 -10.48 3.20
CA LEU A 280 0.25 -10.43 2.10
C LEU A 280 -0.30 -11.20 0.92
N ALA A 281 -0.62 -10.53 -0.19
CA ALA A 281 -1.12 -11.18 -1.38
C ALA A 281 -0.06 -11.24 -2.48
N LEU A 282 0.14 -12.44 -3.04
CA LEU A 282 1.13 -12.69 -4.09
C LEU A 282 0.74 -13.85 -5.00
N ARG A 283 1.47 -13.99 -6.10
CA ARG A 283 1.40 -15.14 -7.00
C ARG A 283 2.27 -16.29 -6.52
N PRO A 284 1.93 -17.55 -6.86
CA PRO A 284 2.74 -18.73 -6.54
C PRO A 284 3.99 -18.84 -7.43
N ASP A 285 4.82 -17.81 -7.45
CA ASP A 285 6.05 -17.76 -8.24
C ASP A 285 7.28 -17.92 -7.33
N THR A 286 7.83 -19.12 -7.32
CA THR A 286 8.95 -19.51 -6.44
C THR A 286 10.26 -18.80 -6.75
N GLU A 287 10.38 -18.19 -7.94
CA GLU A 287 11.59 -17.48 -8.36
C GLU A 287 11.62 -16.03 -7.86
N THR A 288 10.49 -15.52 -7.35
CA THR A 288 10.41 -14.16 -6.86
C THR A 288 11.01 -13.99 -5.47
N ARG A 289 11.60 -12.81 -5.23
CA ARG A 289 12.05 -12.42 -3.88
C ARG A 289 10.87 -12.37 -2.90
N ALA A 290 9.71 -11.91 -3.35
CA ALA A 290 8.49 -11.87 -2.54
C ALA A 290 8.14 -13.26 -1.98
N TRP A 291 8.18 -14.30 -2.82
CA TRP A 291 7.97 -15.69 -2.39
C TRP A 291 9.00 -16.13 -1.35
N THR A 292 10.29 -15.90 -1.62
CA THR A 292 11.37 -16.28 -0.69
C THR A 292 11.19 -15.62 0.68
N VAL A 293 10.81 -14.34 0.70
CA VAL A 293 10.61 -13.57 1.91
C VAL A 293 9.46 -14.15 2.76
N VAL A 294 8.29 -14.39 2.17
CA VAL A 294 7.13 -14.88 2.93
C VAL A 294 7.31 -16.30 3.46
N GLN A 295 8.06 -17.16 2.76
CA GLN A 295 8.36 -18.54 3.19
C GLN A 295 9.27 -18.59 4.43
N SER A 296 9.99 -17.50 4.73
CA SER A 296 10.87 -17.43 5.90
C SER A 296 10.14 -17.18 7.22
N TRP A 297 8.83 -16.92 7.19
CA TRP A 297 8.02 -16.54 8.35
C TRP A 297 7.07 -17.64 8.78
N ASN A 298 6.66 -17.59 10.05
CA ASN A 298 5.55 -18.42 10.53
C ASN A 298 4.22 -17.77 10.11
N THR A 299 3.67 -18.20 8.98
CA THR A 299 2.47 -17.59 8.37
C THR A 299 1.31 -18.58 8.29
N SER A 300 0.08 -18.06 8.36
CA SER A 300 -1.09 -18.81 7.86
C SER A 300 -1.18 -18.61 6.34
N THR A 301 -1.31 -19.69 5.57
CA THR A 301 -1.40 -19.59 4.10
C THR A 301 -2.82 -19.87 3.65
N LEU A 302 -3.42 -18.94 2.90
CA LEU A 302 -4.73 -19.07 2.28
C LEU A 302 -4.54 -19.22 0.77
N PRO A 303 -4.66 -20.44 0.22
CA PRO A 303 -4.67 -20.63 -1.22
C PRO A 303 -5.98 -20.08 -1.80
N VAL A 304 -5.89 -19.40 -2.94
CA VAL A 304 -7.06 -18.93 -3.67
C VAL A 304 -7.43 -19.98 -4.72
N ASP A 305 -8.36 -20.87 -4.38
CA ASP A 305 -8.77 -21.93 -5.30
C ASP A 305 -9.61 -21.35 -6.47
N PRO A 306 -9.27 -21.68 -7.74
CA PRO A 306 -10.08 -21.34 -8.92
C PRO A 306 -11.50 -21.91 -8.91
N SER A 307 -11.79 -22.97 -8.14
CA SER A 307 -13.13 -23.60 -8.10
C SER A 307 -14.22 -22.70 -7.50
N HIS A 308 -13.83 -21.63 -6.78
CA HIS A 308 -14.73 -20.70 -6.08
C HIS A 308 -14.93 -19.35 -6.77
N THR A 309 -14.31 -19.10 -7.93
CA THR A 309 -14.69 -17.95 -8.75
C THR A 309 -15.98 -18.29 -9.47
N GLY A 310 -17.10 -17.75 -8.98
CA GLY A 310 -18.42 -17.86 -9.62
C GLY A 310 -18.46 -17.18 -10.99
N ALA A 311 -17.80 -17.77 -11.98
CA ALA A 311 -18.14 -17.58 -13.38
C ALA A 311 -19.33 -18.51 -13.65
N THR A 312 -20.54 -18.02 -13.37
CA THR A 312 -21.71 -18.56 -14.06
C THR A 312 -21.71 -17.92 -15.44
N ASP A 313 -21.33 -18.70 -16.45
CA ASP A 313 -21.63 -18.42 -17.85
C ASP A 313 -23.12 -18.05 -17.97
N ARG A 314 -23.40 -16.80 -18.36
CA ARG A 314 -24.64 -16.38 -19.02
C ARG A 314 -24.36 -15.27 -20.01
#